data_AF-A0A6J4GFE4-F1
#
_entry.id   AF-A0A6J4GFE4-F1
#
_cell.length_a   1.000
_cell.length_b   1.000
_cell.length_c   1.000
_cell.angle_alpha   90.00
_cell.angle_beta   90.00
_cell.angle_gamma   90.00
#
_symmetry.space_group_name_H-M   'P 1'
#
loop_
_entity.id
_entity.type
_entity.pdbx_description
1 polymer ?
#
loop_
_entity_poly.entity_id
_entity_poly.type
_entity_poly.pdbx_seq_one_letter_code
_entity_poly.pdbx_strand_id
1 'polypeptide(L)'
;MESKNNIQKHAIVAGIFVTSFFPLLIFSESYFIFQCIQICNFGMFWNPIFWGIMFPLFIVFLFWITAKKISPSLNQIRYFKACSQFSFGVSLKIIIALFTIYAVGLFVNGISSVFNAQIPYQILFSILMILFLSFILMIITFISSLIIVKASQSNQYLNQTK
;
A
#
# COMPACT_ATOMS: atom_id res chain seq x y z
N MET A 1 -22.32 -1.68 -22.98
CA MET A 1 -21.78 -0.31 -22.80
C MET A 1 -20.41 -0.44 -22.11
N GLU A 2 -19.33 -0.49 -22.88
CA GLU A 2 -17.97 -0.70 -22.36
C GLU A 2 -17.30 0.65 -22.02
N SER A 3 -17.49 1.13 -20.79
CA SER A 3 -16.57 2.08 -20.16
C SER A 3 -15.29 1.32 -19.72
N LYS A 4 -14.60 0.71 -20.67
CA LYS A 4 -13.48 -0.22 -20.42
C LYS A 4 -12.27 0.53 -19.85
N ASN A 5 -11.87 0.13 -18.64
CA ASN A 5 -10.49 -0.02 -18.17
C ASN A 5 -9.55 1.19 -18.01
N ASN A 6 -9.94 2.43 -18.31
CA ASN A 6 -8.94 3.51 -18.24
C ASN A 6 -8.45 3.78 -16.80
N ILE A 7 -9.36 3.91 -15.82
CA ILE A 7 -8.95 4.13 -14.41
C ILE A 7 -8.15 2.97 -13.82
N GLN A 8 -8.48 1.73 -14.19
CA GLN A 8 -7.75 0.55 -13.71
C GLN A 8 -6.31 0.54 -14.23
N LYS A 9 -6.11 0.88 -15.52
CA LYS A 9 -4.78 0.99 -16.12
C LYS A 9 -3.94 2.07 -15.42
N HIS A 10 -4.51 3.25 -15.21
CA HIS A 10 -3.82 4.35 -14.49
C HIS A 10 -3.49 3.95 -13.04
N ALA A 11 -4.38 3.22 -12.37
CA ALA A 11 -4.15 2.73 -11.01
C ALA A 11 -3.05 1.68 -10.93
N ILE A 12 -2.94 0.76 -11.90
CA ILE A 12 -1.84 -0.21 -11.95
C ILE A 12 -0.50 0.51 -12.15
N VAL A 13 -0.43 1.44 -13.11
CA VAL A 13 0.80 2.20 -13.39
C VAL A 13 1.22 3.04 -12.18
N ALA A 14 0.28 3.74 -11.55
CA ALA A 14 0.54 4.49 -10.33
C ALA A 14 0.98 3.55 -9.19
N GLY A 15 0.33 2.40 -9.00
CA GLY A 15 0.73 1.41 -8.01
C GLY A 15 2.17 0.93 -8.21
N ILE A 16 2.58 0.67 -9.45
CA ILE A 16 3.96 0.27 -9.77
C ILE A 16 4.93 1.41 -9.42
N PHE A 17 4.61 2.65 -9.81
CA PHE A 17 5.45 3.80 -9.49
C PHE A 17 5.60 4.00 -7.97
N VAL A 18 4.48 3.94 -7.24
CA VAL A 18 4.43 4.03 -5.77
C VAL A 18 5.17 2.88 -5.09
N THR A 19 5.35 1.74 -5.74
CA THR A 19 6.00 0.59 -5.11
C THR A 19 7.43 0.36 -5.59
N SER A 20 7.84 1.02 -6.68
CA SER A 20 9.17 0.88 -7.29
C SER A 20 10.32 1.24 -6.36
N PHE A 21 10.07 2.11 -5.37
CA PHE A 21 11.08 2.49 -4.39
C PHE A 21 11.35 1.39 -3.34
N PHE A 22 10.40 0.49 -3.07
CA PHE A 22 10.57 -0.57 -2.06
C PHE A 22 11.69 -1.56 -2.42
N PRO A 23 11.72 -2.17 -3.63
CA PRO A 23 12.84 -3.01 -4.03
C PRO A 23 14.18 -2.28 -3.91
N LEU A 24 14.25 -1.02 -4.35
CA LEU A 24 15.48 -0.23 -4.30
C LEU A 24 15.97 -0.02 -2.86
N LEU A 25 15.08 0.36 -1.93
CA LEU A 25 15.43 0.57 -0.52
C LEU A 25 15.86 -0.73 0.18
N ILE A 26 15.34 -1.88 -0.26
CA ILE A 26 15.64 -3.18 0.33
C ILE A 26 16.96 -3.77 -0.16
N PHE A 27 17.39 -3.46 -1.38
CA PHE A 27 18.69 -3.91 -1.86
C PHE A 27 19.82 -2.92 -1.55
N SER A 28 19.52 -1.74 -1.03
CA SER A 28 20.52 -0.70 -0.73
C SER A 28 21.16 -0.81 0.66
N GLU A 29 21.05 -1.96 1.35
CA GLU A 29 21.47 -2.17 2.76
C GLU A 29 21.04 -1.04 3.72
N SER A 30 19.92 -0.39 3.43
CA SER A 30 19.50 0.78 4.20
C SER A 30 18.88 0.37 5.53
N TYR A 31 18.86 1.31 6.48
CA TYR A 31 18.11 1.20 7.73
C TYR A 31 16.66 0.72 7.52
N PHE A 32 16.08 0.94 6.33
CA PHE A 32 14.75 0.49 5.92
C PHE A 32 14.52 -1.02 6.14
N ILE A 33 15.51 -1.86 5.80
CA ILE A 33 15.41 -3.32 5.97
C ILE A 33 15.32 -3.65 7.46
N PHE A 34 16.15 -3.01 8.29
CA PHE A 34 16.13 -3.19 9.74
C PHE A 34 14.76 -2.83 10.30
N GLN A 35 14.14 -1.76 9.81
CA GLN A 35 12.81 -1.33 10.23
C GLN A 35 11.69 -2.28 9.75
N CYS A 36 11.78 -2.80 8.53
CA CYS A 36 10.86 -3.83 8.02
C CYS A 36 10.94 -5.13 8.85
N ILE A 37 12.15 -5.52 9.28
CA ILE A 37 12.36 -6.69 10.16
C ILE A 37 11.68 -6.49 11.52
N GLN A 38 11.60 -5.26 12.03
CA GLN A 38 10.85 -4.98 13.26
C GLN A 38 9.34 -5.18 13.09
N ILE A 39 8.78 -5.02 11.88
CA ILE A 39 7.36 -5.29 11.62
C ILE A 39 7.11 -6.80 11.55
N CYS A 40 7.92 -7.54 10.81
CA CYS A 40 7.87 -8.99 10.83
C CYS A 40 9.19 -9.56 10.35
N ASN A 41 9.76 -10.48 11.12
CA ASN A 41 10.92 -11.23 10.71
C ASN A 41 10.48 -12.53 10.04
N PHE A 42 10.57 -12.58 8.72
CA PHE A 42 10.36 -13.78 7.91
C PHE A 42 11.63 -14.65 7.79
N GLY A 43 12.74 -14.23 8.39
CA GLY A 43 14.07 -14.82 8.22
C GLY A 43 14.88 -14.17 7.08
N MET A 44 16.17 -14.45 7.06
CA MET A 44 17.15 -13.80 6.18
C MET A 44 16.81 -13.95 4.68
N PHE A 45 16.26 -15.10 4.29
CA PHE A 45 15.88 -15.37 2.89
C PHE A 45 14.55 -14.74 2.49
N TRP A 46 13.52 -14.83 3.35
CA TRP A 46 12.16 -14.40 2.99
C TRP A 46 11.92 -12.90 3.20
N ASN A 47 12.68 -12.23 4.07
CA ASN A 47 12.50 -10.78 4.30
C ASN A 47 12.67 -9.94 3.03
N PRO A 48 13.77 -10.07 2.25
CA PRO A 48 13.94 -9.31 1.02
C PRO A 48 12.87 -9.64 -0.03
N ILE A 49 12.47 -10.91 -0.12
CA ILE A 49 11.43 -11.37 -1.06
C ILE A 49 10.07 -10.75 -0.69
N PHE A 50 9.71 -10.79 0.59
CA PHE A 50 8.43 -10.28 1.05
C PHE A 50 8.35 -8.78 0.84
N TRP A 51 9.28 -8.02 1.42
CA TRP A 51 9.23 -6.57 1.41
C TRP A 51 9.56 -6.00 0.02
N GLY A 52 10.38 -6.68 -0.78
CA GLY A 52 10.88 -6.19 -2.07
C GLY A 52 10.05 -6.64 -3.26
N ILE A 53 9.24 -7.69 -3.13
CA ILE A 53 8.45 -8.21 -4.25
C ILE A 53 6.99 -8.37 -3.84
N MET A 54 6.71 -9.18 -2.80
CA MET A 54 5.32 -9.49 -2.44
C MET A 54 4.53 -8.26 -1.97
N PHE A 55 5.15 -7.42 -1.15
CA PHE A 55 4.52 -6.21 -0.63
C PHE A 55 4.23 -5.18 -1.75
N PRO A 56 5.17 -4.86 -2.66
CA PRO A 56 4.88 -4.12 -3.88
C PRO A 56 3.69 -4.65 -4.70
N LEU A 57 3.69 -5.96 -4.97
CA LEU A 57 2.60 -6.61 -5.73
C LEU A 57 1.25 -6.47 -5.01
N PHE A 58 1.25 -6.64 -3.69
CA PHE A 58 0.06 -6.44 -2.87
C PHE A 58 -0.49 -5.01 -2.98
N ILE A 59 0.36 -3.99 -2.94
CA ILE A 59 -0.06 -2.59 -3.10
C ILE A 59 -0.64 -2.33 -4.51
N VAL A 60 0.01 -2.82 -5.57
CA VAL A 60 -0.51 -2.72 -6.96
C VAL A 60 -1.90 -3.37 -7.06
N PHE A 61 -2.06 -4.53 -6.45
CA PHE A 61 -3.33 -5.24 -6.40
C PHE A 61 -4.42 -4.45 -5.66
N LEU A 62 -4.07 -3.81 -4.54
CA LEU A 62 -4.99 -2.93 -3.81
C LEU A 62 -5.44 -1.73 -4.63
N PHE A 63 -4.51 -1.10 -5.37
CA PHE A 63 -4.81 0.01 -6.29
C PHE A 63 -5.79 -0.44 -7.37
N TRP A 64 -5.54 -1.60 -7.99
CA TRP A 64 -6.43 -2.14 -9.01
C TRP A 64 -7.82 -2.44 -8.46
N ILE A 65 -7.95 -3.19 -7.36
CA ILE A 65 -9.25 -3.51 -6.77
C ILE A 65 -10.03 -2.24 -6.42
N THR A 66 -9.35 -1.25 -5.85
CA THR A 66 -10.01 -0.01 -5.42
C THR A 66 -10.44 0.82 -6.63
N ALA A 67 -9.63 0.88 -7.68
CA ALA A 67 -10.00 1.48 -8.96
C ALA A 67 -11.22 0.78 -9.58
N LYS A 68 -11.24 -0.56 -9.59
CA LYS A 68 -12.37 -1.36 -10.09
C LYS A 68 -13.66 -1.05 -9.32
N LYS A 69 -13.57 -0.90 -7.99
CA LYS A 69 -14.72 -0.57 -7.13
C LYS A 69 -15.26 0.84 -7.37
N ILE A 70 -14.40 1.82 -7.66
CA ILE A 70 -14.79 3.23 -7.85
C ILE A 70 -15.18 3.53 -9.31
N SER A 71 -14.73 2.71 -10.27
CA SER A 71 -15.02 2.89 -11.70
C SER A 71 -16.49 3.17 -12.05
N PRO A 72 -17.50 2.50 -11.44
CA PRO A 72 -18.90 2.74 -11.78
C PRO A 72 -19.43 4.11 -11.33
N SER A 73 -18.92 4.63 -10.20
CA SER A 73 -19.40 5.87 -9.59
C SER A 73 -18.55 7.08 -9.97
N LEU A 74 -17.45 6.89 -10.69
CA LEU A 74 -16.43 7.92 -10.97
C LEU A 74 -16.98 9.20 -11.61
N ASN A 75 -18.00 9.09 -12.45
CA ASN A 75 -18.62 10.23 -13.16
C ASN A 75 -19.71 10.92 -12.35
N GLN A 76 -20.23 10.27 -11.31
CA GLN A 76 -21.31 10.80 -10.48
C GLN A 76 -20.78 11.54 -9.24
N ILE A 77 -19.54 11.23 -8.84
CA ILE A 77 -18.92 11.81 -7.64
C ILE A 77 -17.95 12.94 -8.00
N ARG A 78 -17.93 13.98 -7.16
CA ARG A 78 -16.96 15.07 -7.29
C ARG A 78 -15.53 14.53 -7.19
N TYR A 79 -14.62 15.12 -7.97
CA TYR A 79 -13.19 14.78 -8.03
C TYR A 79 -12.55 14.47 -6.67
N PHE A 80 -12.60 15.41 -5.72
CA PHE A 80 -12.02 15.21 -4.38
C PHE A 80 -12.66 14.06 -3.59
N LYS A 81 -13.95 13.80 -3.79
CA LYS A 81 -14.65 12.68 -3.15
C LYS A 81 -14.15 11.34 -3.72
N ALA A 82 -13.93 11.24 -5.03
CA ALA A 82 -13.32 10.07 -5.65
C ALA A 82 -11.89 9.82 -5.13
N CYS A 83 -11.07 10.88 -5.08
CA CYS A 83 -9.69 10.79 -4.59
C CYS A 83 -9.63 10.34 -3.13
N SER A 84 -10.52 10.90 -2.29
CA SER A 84 -10.65 10.53 -0.88
C SER A 84 -11.12 9.08 -0.71
N GLN A 85 -12.16 8.66 -1.44
CA GLN A 85 -12.64 7.26 -1.40
C GLN A 85 -11.58 6.26 -1.86
N PHE A 86 -10.81 6.60 -2.90
CA PHE A 86 -9.72 5.77 -3.37
C PHE A 86 -8.61 5.67 -2.32
N SER A 87 -8.13 6.81 -1.82
CA SER A 87 -7.02 6.85 -0.86
C SER A 87 -7.39 6.14 0.44
N PHE A 88 -8.59 6.39 0.97
CA PHE A 88 -9.06 5.73 2.19
C PHE A 88 -9.24 4.22 1.98
N GLY A 89 -9.80 3.81 0.84
CA GLY A 89 -10.02 2.40 0.51
C GLY A 89 -8.73 1.59 0.38
N VAL A 90 -7.65 2.20 -0.13
CA VAL A 90 -6.32 1.58 -0.20
C VAL A 90 -5.64 1.63 1.17
N SER A 91 -5.56 2.80 1.80
CA SER A 91 -4.82 3.00 3.06
C SER A 91 -5.35 2.15 4.20
N LEU A 92 -6.69 2.02 4.32
CA LEU A 92 -7.31 1.16 5.34
C LEU A 92 -6.86 -0.30 5.20
N LYS A 93 -6.81 -0.82 3.96
CA LYS A 93 -6.40 -2.20 3.70
C LYS A 93 -4.91 -2.41 3.95
N ILE A 94 -4.08 -1.42 3.67
CA ILE A 94 -2.65 -1.44 3.99
C ILE A 94 -2.46 -1.54 5.51
N ILE A 95 -3.14 -0.68 6.28
CA ILE A 95 -3.06 -0.69 7.74
C ILE A 95 -3.45 -2.07 8.28
N ILE A 96 -4.62 -2.59 7.88
CA ILE A 96 -5.11 -3.91 8.32
C ILE A 96 -4.10 -5.01 7.96
N ALA A 97 -3.57 -5.00 6.74
CA ALA A 97 -2.60 -6.00 6.30
C ALA A 97 -1.31 -5.95 7.12
N LEU A 98 -0.74 -4.76 7.35
CA LEU A 98 0.47 -4.60 8.15
C LEU A 98 0.27 -5.07 9.60
N PHE A 99 -0.86 -4.72 10.23
CA PHE A 99 -1.19 -5.21 11.57
C PHE A 99 -1.39 -6.72 11.60
N THR A 100 -1.99 -7.30 10.56
CA THR A 100 -2.21 -8.75 10.46
C THR A 100 -0.88 -9.48 10.29
N ILE A 101 0.01 -8.98 9.42
CA ILE A 101 1.36 -9.52 9.23
C ILE A 101 2.14 -9.49 10.55
N TYR A 102 2.09 -8.37 11.27
CA TYR A 102 2.73 -8.23 12.58
C TYR A 102 2.18 -9.25 13.59
N ALA A 103 0.85 -9.34 13.72
CA ALA A 103 0.22 -10.27 14.64
C ALA A 103 0.59 -11.73 14.32
N VAL A 104 0.52 -12.15 13.05
CA VAL A 104 0.94 -13.48 12.61
C VAL A 104 2.44 -13.70 12.87
N GLY A 105 3.28 -12.69 12.62
CA GLY A 105 4.70 -12.73 12.91
C GLY A 105 5.02 -12.97 14.38
N LEU A 106 4.27 -12.37 15.30
CA LEU A 106 4.37 -12.63 16.73
C LEU A 106 3.98 -14.07 17.10
N PHE A 107 2.92 -14.61 16.48
CA PHE A 107 2.50 -16.00 16.71
C PHE A 107 3.53 -17.02 16.19
N VAL A 108 4.09 -16.78 15.00
CA VAL A 108 5.01 -17.72 14.33
C VAL A 108 6.40 -17.72 14.96
N ASN A 109 6.96 -16.54 15.27
CA ASN A 109 8.30 -16.44 15.84
C ASN A 109 8.32 -16.78 17.35
N GLY A 110 7.15 -17.02 17.94
CA GLY A 110 6.96 -17.31 19.35
C GLY A 110 7.25 -16.08 20.22
N ILE A 111 6.45 -15.91 21.27
CA ILE A 111 6.83 -15.05 22.40
C ILE A 111 7.90 -15.83 23.17
N SER A 112 9.12 -15.91 22.63
CA SER A 112 10.19 -16.63 23.32
C SER A 112 10.46 -15.92 24.65
N SER A 113 10.31 -16.66 25.75
CA SER A 113 10.29 -16.15 27.13
C SER A 113 11.62 -15.55 27.61
N VAL A 114 12.66 -15.56 26.77
CA VAL A 114 14.02 -15.13 27.11
C VAL A 114 14.19 -13.60 27.01
N PHE A 115 13.25 -12.89 26.35
CA PHE A 115 13.35 -11.44 26.11
C PHE A 115 12.27 -10.58 26.79
N ASN A 116 11.66 -11.03 27.88
CA ASN A 116 10.53 -10.34 28.53
C ASN A 116 10.77 -8.85 28.89
N ALA A 117 12.03 -8.42 29.06
CA ALA A 117 12.38 -7.02 29.30
C ALA A 117 12.44 -6.14 28.02
N GLN A 118 12.70 -6.72 26.84
CA GLN A 118 12.78 -6.00 25.56
C GLN A 118 11.50 -6.05 24.73
N ILE A 119 10.62 -7.02 25.01
CA ILE A 119 9.33 -7.19 24.33
C ILE A 119 8.48 -5.90 24.31
N PRO A 120 8.32 -5.13 25.40
CA PRO A 120 7.48 -3.93 25.37
C PRO A 120 8.01 -2.85 24.42
N TYR A 121 9.33 -2.65 24.42
CA TYR A 121 9.99 -1.67 23.54
C TYR A 121 9.95 -2.11 22.08
N GLN A 122 10.11 -3.41 21.82
CA GLN A 122 10.01 -3.96 20.47
C GLN A 122 8.58 -3.83 19.92
N ILE A 123 7.56 -4.18 20.71
CA ILE A 123 6.14 -4.00 20.33
C ILE A 123 5.84 -2.54 20.03
N LEU A 124 6.24 -1.63 20.92
CA LEU A 124 6.03 -0.19 20.75
C LEU A 124 6.70 0.31 19.46
N PHE A 125 7.94 -0.12 19.21
CA PHE A 125 8.69 0.26 18.03
C PHE A 125 8.06 -0.30 16.74
N SER A 126 7.64 -1.56 16.72
CA SER A 126 6.93 -2.17 15.58
C SER A 126 5.63 -1.44 15.26
N ILE A 127 4.84 -1.08 16.28
CA ILE A 127 3.61 -0.30 16.09
C ILE A 127 3.92 1.08 15.52
N LEU A 128 4.92 1.78 16.07
CA LEU A 128 5.36 3.07 15.53
C LEU A 128 5.81 2.96 14.06
N MET A 129 6.52 1.89 13.71
CA MET A 129 6.94 1.64 12.33
C MET A 129 5.77 1.34 11.39
N ILE A 130 4.77 0.56 11.83
CA ILE A 130 3.54 0.31 11.07
C ILE A 130 2.81 1.62 10.81
N LEU A 131 2.67 2.47 11.84
CA LEU A 131 2.02 3.77 11.74
C LEU A 131 2.78 4.70 10.79
N PHE A 132 4.09 4.78 10.90
CA PHE A 132 4.95 5.60 10.04
C PHE A 132 4.87 5.16 8.57
N LEU A 133 5.01 3.86 8.31
CA LEU A 133 4.91 3.30 6.95
C LEU A 133 3.51 3.52 6.36
N SER A 134 2.46 3.31 7.17
CA SER A 134 1.08 3.55 6.76
C SER A 134 0.83 5.02 6.43
N PHE A 135 1.40 5.94 7.22
CA PHE A 135 1.27 7.38 6.99
C PHE A 135 1.94 7.81 5.68
N ILE A 136 3.17 7.36 5.42
CA ILE A 136 3.87 7.63 4.16
C ILE A 136 3.05 7.09 2.98
N LEU A 137 2.62 5.82 3.06
CA LEU A 137 1.83 5.20 2.00
C LEU A 137 0.51 5.92 1.78
N MET A 138 -0.14 6.42 2.84
CA MET A 138 -1.38 7.20 2.72
C MET A 138 -1.16 8.51 1.96
N ILE A 139 -0.09 9.25 2.26
CA ILE A 139 0.27 10.50 1.53
C ILE A 139 0.51 10.19 0.05
N ILE A 140 1.36 9.20 -0.24
CA ILE A 140 1.72 8.83 -1.61
C ILE A 140 0.49 8.32 -2.38
N THR A 141 -0.37 7.53 -1.73
CA THR A 141 -1.62 7.03 -2.31
C THR A 141 -2.59 8.17 -2.59
N PHE A 142 -2.67 9.17 -1.72
CA PHE A 142 -3.49 10.36 -1.95
C PHE A 142 -3.00 11.17 -3.15
N ILE A 143 -1.70 11.44 -3.24
CA ILE A 143 -1.11 12.14 -4.40
C ILE A 143 -1.37 11.35 -5.68
N SER A 144 -1.20 10.03 -5.63
CA SER A 144 -1.47 9.15 -6.77
C SER A 144 -2.93 9.16 -7.17
N SER A 145 -3.86 9.20 -6.21
CA SER A 145 -5.29 9.22 -6.49
C SER A 145 -5.72 10.50 -7.20
N LEU A 146 -5.10 11.64 -6.88
CA LEU A 146 -5.30 12.90 -7.62
C LEU A 146 -4.99 12.72 -9.11
N ILE A 147 -3.82 12.16 -9.42
CA ILE A 147 -3.37 11.96 -10.81
C ILE A 147 -4.30 10.97 -11.54
N ILE A 148 -4.59 9.83 -10.91
CA ILE A 148 -5.42 8.75 -11.49
C ILE A 148 -6.84 9.25 -11.81
N VAL A 149 -7.50 9.90 -10.84
CA VAL A 149 -8.88 10.35 -11.00
C VAL A 149 -8.96 11.47 -12.04
N LYS A 150 -8.00 12.41 -12.05
CA LYS A 150 -7.98 13.52 -13.00
C LYS A 150 -7.79 13.01 -14.43
N ALA A 151 -6.83 12.12 -14.65
CA ALA A 151 -6.58 11.51 -15.95
C ALA A 151 -7.79 10.69 -16.45
N SER A 152 -8.49 10.02 -15.54
CA SER A 152 -9.66 9.20 -15.87
C SER A 152 -10.88 10.04 -16.25
N GLN A 153 -11.19 11.09 -15.49
CA GLN A 153 -12.32 11.99 -15.80
C GLN A 153 -12.06 12.81 -17.08
N SER A 154 -10.82 13.28 -17.30
CA SER A 154 -10.47 14.05 -18.51
C SER A 154 -10.58 13.23 -19.79
N ASN A 155 -10.17 11.96 -19.77
CA ASN A 155 -10.28 11.07 -20.94
C ASN A 155 -11.73 10.68 -21.26
N GLN A 156 -12.62 10.64 -20.26
CA GLN A 156 -14.03 10.33 -20.49
C GLN A 156 -14.80 11.52 -21.05
N TYR A 157 -14.49 12.76 -20.65
CA TYR A 157 -15.09 13.97 -21.25
C TYR A 157 -14.77 14.07 -22.75
N LEU A 158 -13.54 13.75 -23.14
CA LEU A 158 -13.08 13.71 -24.53
C LEU A 158 -13.75 12.64 -25.40
N ASN A 159 -14.23 11.54 -24.80
CA ASN A 159 -14.97 10.48 -25.51
C ASN A 159 -16.47 10.76 -25.58
N GLN A 160 -17.00 11.72 -24.81
CA GLN A 160 -18.41 12.15 -24.90
C GLN A 160 -18.63 13.25 -25.94
N THR A 161 -17.58 13.97 -26.33
CA THR A 161 -17.61 15.06 -27.32
C THR A 161 -17.21 14.63 -28.74
N LYS A 162 -16.87 13.35 -28.93
CA LYS A 162 -16.68 12.71 -30.24
C LYS A 162 -17.92 11.87 -30.58
#